data_AF-A0A382C297-F1
#
_entry.id   AF-A0A382C297-F1
#
_cell.length_a   1.000
_cell.length_b   1.000
_cell.length_c   1.000
_cell.angle_alpha   90.00
_cell.angle_beta   90.00
_cell.angle_gamma   90.00
#
_symmetry.space_group_name_H-M   'P 1'
#
loop_
_entity.id
_entity.type
_entity.pdbx_description
1 polymer ?
#
loop_
_entity_poly.entity_id
_entity_poly.type
_entity_poly.pdbx_seq_one_letter_code
_entity_poly.pdbx_strand_id
1 'polypeptide(L)'
;MKKKLVIKLLLLSATLAQENNFFSLSILSDISFSSKDSSFNSSGLEFVAMGNLSPNAHVMAYFHSPIDGDPPTVEEVYVNFMVAQIKLGYFRPEVGILNKTHRHTFNFISSPNAMNYMFGLHSWASLGIKINQELPTPWKSNIGMNILQNGVGEGMNMQSHSHGLSPTYVDSVDGFSSLITLKNQFNLYGDKILFVGLNYINGRGKEFSGGDFKFINRINQFSSW
;
A
#
# COMPACT_ATOMS: atom_id res chain seq x y z
N MET A 1 -0.79 0.87 22.56
CA MET A 1 -1.96 1.68 22.11
C MET A 1 -2.46 1.33 20.69
N LYS A 2 -1.58 1.14 19.69
CA LYS A 2 -1.97 0.95 18.27
C LYS A 2 -2.74 -0.35 17.95
N LYS A 3 -2.37 -1.52 18.51
CA LYS A 3 -3.19 -2.76 18.40
C LYS A 3 -4.63 -2.57 18.88
N LYS A 4 -4.81 -1.84 19.99
CA LYS A 4 -6.15 -1.48 20.52
C LYS A 4 -6.89 -0.53 19.57
N LEU A 5 -6.19 0.34 18.85
CA LEU A 5 -6.80 1.25 17.87
C LEU A 5 -7.27 0.49 16.62
N VAL A 6 -6.47 -0.44 16.09
CA VAL A 6 -6.84 -1.29 14.94
C VAL A 6 -8.04 -2.16 15.28
N ILE A 7 -8.02 -2.82 16.45
CA ILE A 7 -9.15 -3.63 16.92
C ILE A 7 -10.40 -2.76 17.11
N LYS A 8 -10.27 -1.54 17.65
CA LYS A 8 -11.37 -0.59 17.76
C LYS A 8 -11.89 -0.14 16.40
N LEU A 9 -11.03 0.09 15.42
CA LEU A 9 -11.44 0.44 14.06
C LEU A 9 -12.22 -0.71 13.41
N LEU A 10 -11.74 -1.95 13.60
CA LEU A 10 -12.37 -3.16 13.08
C LEU A 10 -13.75 -3.39 13.71
N LEU A 11 -13.86 -3.24 15.04
CA LEU A 11 -15.14 -3.31 15.76
C LEU A 11 -16.10 -2.18 15.33
N LEU A 12 -15.60 -0.95 15.20
CA LEU A 12 -16.41 0.19 14.74
C LEU A 12 -16.93 -0.05 13.32
N SER A 13 -16.10 -0.60 12.42
CA SER A 13 -16.55 -0.98 11.08
C SER A 13 -17.59 -2.11 11.09
N ALA A 14 -17.46 -3.09 11.99
CA ALA A 14 -18.48 -4.14 12.14
C ALA A 14 -19.82 -3.57 12.62
N THR A 15 -19.80 -2.56 13.51
CA THR A 15 -21.03 -1.89 13.99
C THR A 15 -21.67 -0.93 12.98
N LEU A 16 -20.90 -0.44 12.01
CA LEU A 16 -21.39 0.43 10.94
C LEU A 16 -21.84 -0.36 9.70
N ALA A 17 -21.61 -1.67 9.65
CA ALA A 17 -22.06 -2.52 8.56
C ALA A 17 -23.59 -2.65 8.60
N GLN A 18 -24.26 -2.30 7.49
CA GLN A 18 -25.70 -2.51 7.33
C GLN A 18 -26.00 -4.00 7.09
N GLU A 19 -27.10 -4.51 7.64
CA GLU A 19 -27.50 -5.94 7.62
C GLU A 19 -27.52 -6.60 6.23
N ASN A 20 -27.66 -5.82 5.15
CA ASN A 20 -27.75 -6.33 3.77
C ASN A 20 -26.43 -6.26 2.98
N ASN A 21 -25.33 -5.83 3.59
CA ASN A 21 -24.02 -5.77 2.94
C ASN A 21 -23.09 -6.84 3.50
N PHE A 22 -22.92 -7.93 2.75
CA PHE A 22 -22.06 -9.04 3.15
C PHE A 22 -20.60 -8.60 3.29
N PHE A 23 -19.99 -9.02 4.40
CA PHE A 23 -18.56 -8.92 4.60
C PHE A 23 -17.87 -10.07 3.84
N SER A 24 -16.86 -9.73 3.04
CA SER A 24 -16.06 -10.70 2.29
C SER A 24 -14.74 -10.95 2.99
N LEU A 25 -14.42 -12.24 3.12
CA LEU A 25 -13.16 -12.73 3.65
C LEU A 25 -12.47 -13.54 2.56
N SER A 26 -11.20 -13.27 2.30
CA SER A 26 -10.38 -14.04 1.39
C SER A 26 -9.00 -14.30 1.97
N ILE A 27 -8.42 -15.43 1.58
CA ILE A 27 -7.05 -15.82 1.93
C ILE A 27 -6.29 -15.98 0.63
N LEU A 28 -5.14 -15.35 0.54
CA LEU A 28 -4.25 -15.33 -0.63
C LEU A 28 -2.88 -15.87 -0.21
N SER A 29 -2.21 -16.55 -1.13
CA SER A 29 -0.83 -16.99 -0.94
C SER A 29 -0.15 -17.11 -2.30
N ASP A 30 1.17 -17.07 -2.29
CA ASP A 30 2.03 -17.26 -3.44
C ASP A 30 3.00 -18.42 -3.21
N ILE A 31 3.41 -19.05 -4.29
CA ILE A 31 4.52 -19.99 -4.30
C ILE A 31 5.38 -19.68 -5.52
N SER A 32 6.69 -19.65 -5.33
CA SER A 32 7.67 -19.41 -6.38
C SER A 32 8.82 -20.40 -6.26
N PHE A 33 9.49 -20.69 -7.36
CA PHE A 33 10.68 -21.53 -7.39
C PHE A 33 11.88 -20.71 -7.86
N SER A 34 12.96 -20.71 -7.06
CA SER A 34 14.23 -20.09 -7.43
C SER A 34 15.12 -21.14 -8.11
N SER A 35 15.40 -20.95 -9.39
CA SER A 35 16.35 -21.82 -10.12
C SER A 35 17.80 -21.61 -9.67
N LYS A 36 18.12 -20.47 -9.06
CA LYS A 36 19.46 -20.16 -8.55
C LYS A 36 19.82 -21.04 -7.36
N ASP A 37 18.86 -21.22 -6.46
CA ASP A 37 19.08 -21.89 -5.17
C ASP A 37 18.27 -23.20 -5.05
N SER A 38 17.58 -23.60 -6.13
CA SER A 38 16.71 -24.79 -6.21
C SER A 38 15.70 -24.89 -5.07
N SER A 39 15.14 -23.75 -4.66
CA SER A 39 14.26 -23.65 -3.49
C SER A 39 12.87 -23.14 -3.85
N PHE A 40 11.86 -23.68 -3.16
CA PHE A 40 10.54 -23.07 -3.13
C PHE A 40 10.53 -21.92 -2.12
N ASN A 41 9.92 -20.81 -2.51
CA ASN A 41 9.76 -19.62 -1.68
C ASN A 41 8.30 -19.20 -1.69
N SER A 42 7.84 -18.62 -0.59
CA SER A 42 6.51 -18.02 -0.48
C SER A 42 6.65 -16.73 0.32
N SER A 43 5.90 -15.70 -0.04
CA SER A 43 5.82 -14.51 0.80
C SER A 43 5.01 -14.78 2.07
N GLY A 44 4.08 -15.75 2.06
CA GLY A 44 3.29 -16.14 3.21
C GLY A 44 1.80 -16.27 2.89
N LEU A 45 0.97 -16.12 3.92
CA LEU A 45 -0.48 -16.04 3.81
C LEU A 45 -0.94 -14.60 4.02
N GLU A 46 -1.84 -14.12 3.18
CA GLU A 46 -2.50 -12.84 3.34
C GLU A 46 -3.99 -13.02 3.53
N PHE A 47 -4.49 -12.49 4.64
CA PHE A 47 -5.90 -12.46 4.98
C PHE A 47 -6.45 -11.09 4.65
N VAL A 48 -7.45 -11.06 3.79
CA VAL A 48 -8.12 -9.83 3.37
C VAL A 48 -9.56 -9.89 3.82
N ALA A 49 -9.98 -8.80 4.46
CA ALA A 49 -11.31 -8.64 5.00
C ALA A 49 -11.88 -7.32 4.46
N MET A 50 -13.01 -7.36 3.76
CA MET A 50 -13.58 -6.18 3.14
C MET A 50 -15.11 -6.16 3.27
N GLY A 51 -15.69 -4.97 3.33
CA GLY A 51 -17.15 -4.83 3.40
C GLY A 51 -17.62 -3.42 3.10
N ASN A 52 -18.90 -3.31 2.73
CA ASN A 52 -19.55 -2.02 2.53
C ASN A 52 -20.16 -1.59 3.86
N LEU A 53 -19.71 -0.45 4.39
CA LEU A 53 -20.34 0.17 5.56
C LEU A 53 -21.62 0.90 5.15
N SER A 54 -21.59 1.55 3.99
CA SER A 54 -22.72 2.20 3.35
C SER A 54 -22.53 2.17 1.83
N PRO A 55 -23.52 2.57 1.00
CA PRO A 55 -23.36 2.63 -0.45
C PRO A 55 -22.16 3.47 -0.93
N ASN A 56 -21.66 4.38 -0.09
CA ASN A 56 -20.58 5.30 -0.41
C ASN A 56 -19.33 5.12 0.47
N ALA A 57 -19.29 4.09 1.33
CA ALA A 57 -18.19 3.85 2.24
C ALA A 57 -17.83 2.37 2.35
N HIS A 58 -16.55 2.04 2.21
CA HIS A 58 -16.02 0.68 2.26
C HIS A 58 -14.91 0.57 3.29
N VAL A 59 -14.84 -0.56 3.99
CA VAL A 59 -13.72 -0.90 4.87
C VAL A 59 -12.89 -2.01 4.22
N MET A 60 -11.57 -1.94 4.39
CA MET A 60 -10.64 -2.99 3.99
C MET A 60 -9.59 -3.19 5.08
N ALA A 61 -9.27 -4.45 5.35
CA ALA A 61 -8.22 -4.86 6.28
C ALA A 61 -7.39 -5.99 5.67
N TYR A 62 -6.08 -5.88 5.83
CA TYR A 62 -5.06 -6.76 5.27
C TYR A 62 -4.13 -7.19 6.39
N PHE A 63 -4.01 -8.50 6.59
CA PHE A 63 -3.12 -9.11 7.55
C PHE A 63 -2.21 -10.09 6.84
N HIS A 64 -0.93 -10.04 7.14
CA HIS A 64 0.07 -10.90 6.53
C HIS A 64 0.73 -11.79 7.57
N SER A 65 0.79 -13.09 7.29
CA SER A 65 1.47 -14.10 8.10
C SER A 65 2.59 -14.73 7.25
N PRO A 66 3.85 -14.39 7.52
CA PRO A 66 4.99 -15.07 6.90
C PRO A 66 5.02 -16.57 7.25
N ILE A 67 5.66 -17.38 6.40
CA ILE A 67 5.84 -18.84 6.62
C ILE A 67 7.18 -19.16 7.31
N ASP A 68 8.12 -18.22 7.34
CA ASP A 68 9.44 -18.34 7.97
C ASP A 68 9.41 -18.23 9.51
N GLY A 69 8.21 -18.13 10.10
CA GLY A 69 8.01 -18.08 11.55
C GLY A 69 7.96 -16.68 12.15
N ASP A 70 8.11 -15.64 11.33
CA ASP A 70 7.91 -14.26 11.77
C ASP A 70 6.46 -14.00 12.23
N PRO A 71 6.26 -13.09 13.20
CA PRO A 71 4.93 -12.82 13.74
C PRO A 71 4.01 -12.22 12.66
N PRO A 72 2.71 -12.56 12.66
CA PRO A 72 1.74 -11.93 11.78
C PRO A 72 1.71 -10.41 11.96
N THR A 73 1.61 -9.69 10.85
CA THR A 73 1.61 -8.22 10.81
C THR A 73 0.33 -7.68 10.19
N VAL A 74 -0.03 -6.45 10.60
CA VAL A 74 -1.10 -5.69 9.96
C VAL A 74 -0.47 -4.89 8.83
N GLU A 75 -0.91 -5.12 7.60
CA GLU A 75 -0.38 -4.41 6.44
C GLU A 75 -1.14 -3.13 6.16
N GLU A 76 -2.47 -3.21 6.13
CA GLU A 76 -3.36 -2.08 5.88
C GLU A 76 -4.70 -2.28 6.60
N VAL A 77 -5.26 -1.22 7.18
CA VAL A 77 -6.64 -1.17 7.68
C VAL A 77 -7.17 0.24 7.45
N TYR A 78 -8.13 0.39 6.55
CA TYR A 78 -8.64 1.71 6.17
C TYR A 78 -10.11 1.68 5.77
N VAL A 79 -10.71 2.86 5.80
CA VAL A 79 -12.04 3.15 5.28
C VAL A 79 -11.90 4.10 4.09
N ASN A 80 -12.55 3.77 2.99
CA ASN A 80 -12.66 4.61 1.79
C ASN A 80 -14.07 5.22 1.73
N PHE A 81 -14.15 6.54 1.64
CA PHE A 81 -15.37 7.30 1.34
C PHE A 81 -15.34 7.70 -0.13
N MET A 82 -16.17 7.05 -0.96
CA MET A 82 -16.09 7.17 -2.42
C MET A 82 -16.47 8.57 -2.92
N VAL A 83 -17.55 9.15 -2.39
CA VAL A 83 -18.05 10.47 -2.84
C VAL A 83 -17.03 11.58 -2.60
N ALA A 84 -16.37 11.55 -1.44
CA ALA A 84 -15.37 12.54 -1.08
C ALA A 84 -13.96 12.17 -1.60
N GLN A 85 -13.79 10.98 -2.17
CA GLN A 85 -12.48 10.41 -2.52
C GLN A 85 -11.48 10.45 -1.36
N ILE A 86 -11.97 10.24 -0.14
CA ILE A 86 -11.17 10.26 1.09
C ILE A 86 -10.88 8.84 1.54
N LYS A 87 -9.63 8.56 1.93
CA LYS A 87 -9.22 7.34 2.63
C LYS A 87 -8.68 7.70 4.00
N LEU A 88 -9.16 7.01 5.04
CA LEU A 88 -8.73 7.16 6.43
C LEU A 88 -8.25 5.82 6.99
N GLY A 89 -7.10 5.79 7.63
CA GLY A 89 -6.62 4.58 8.32
C GLY A 89 -5.14 4.33 8.15
N TYR A 90 -4.71 3.10 8.41
CA TYR A 90 -3.36 2.62 8.18
C TYR A 90 -3.27 2.07 6.76
N PHE A 91 -2.54 2.71 5.86
CA PHE A 91 -2.47 2.32 4.46
C PHE A 91 -1.12 2.61 3.83
N ARG A 92 -0.84 1.96 2.70
CA ARG A 92 0.31 2.26 1.84
C ARG A 92 -0.02 3.45 0.93
N PRO A 93 0.65 4.60 1.06
CA PRO A 93 0.39 5.74 0.19
C PRO A 93 0.83 5.46 -1.25
N GLU A 94 0.24 6.20 -2.18
CA GLU A 94 0.38 6.01 -3.62
C GLU A 94 1.67 6.62 -4.20
N VAL A 95 2.80 6.49 -3.49
CA VAL A 95 4.10 6.98 -3.97
C VAL A 95 4.64 6.07 -5.06
N GLY A 96 4.91 6.64 -6.23
CA GLY A 96 5.42 5.88 -7.36
C GLY A 96 4.43 4.81 -7.85
N ILE A 97 4.97 3.82 -8.58
CA ILE A 97 4.17 2.76 -9.20
C ILE A 97 3.91 1.60 -8.22
N LEU A 98 4.89 1.26 -7.39
CA LEU A 98 4.92 -0.03 -6.70
C LEU A 98 4.67 0.05 -5.18
N ASN A 99 4.76 1.22 -4.52
CA ASN A 99 4.61 1.28 -3.05
C ASN A 99 3.24 0.81 -2.56
N LYS A 100 2.17 1.05 -3.34
CA LYS A 100 0.81 0.57 -3.03
C LYS A 100 0.65 -0.94 -3.29
N THR A 101 1.52 -1.53 -4.09
CA THR A 101 1.38 -2.90 -4.56
C THR A 101 1.87 -3.87 -3.48
N HIS A 102 1.04 -4.85 -3.16
CA HIS A 102 1.38 -5.88 -2.18
C HIS A 102 2.38 -6.86 -2.79
N ARG A 103 3.34 -7.34 -1.99
CA ARG A 103 4.49 -8.10 -2.50
C ARG A 103 4.10 -9.36 -3.27
N HIS A 104 3.08 -10.07 -2.80
CA HIS A 104 2.56 -11.29 -3.43
C HIS A 104 1.91 -11.05 -4.81
N THR A 105 1.65 -9.78 -5.18
CA THR A 105 1.11 -9.41 -6.51
C THR A 105 2.19 -8.91 -7.48
N PHE A 106 3.45 -8.96 -7.08
CA PHE A 106 4.54 -8.59 -7.97
C PHE A 106 4.72 -9.63 -9.09
N ASN A 107 5.10 -9.15 -10.27
CA ASN A 107 5.51 -10.00 -11.39
C ASN A 107 6.93 -10.57 -11.21
N PHE A 108 7.51 -10.43 -10.01
CA PHE A 108 8.88 -10.80 -9.67
C PHE A 108 8.93 -11.35 -8.25
N ILE A 109 9.90 -12.25 -8.01
CA ILE A 109 10.03 -13.03 -6.77
C ILE A 109 10.39 -12.14 -5.57
N SER A 110 11.14 -11.06 -5.78
CA SER A 110 11.61 -10.15 -4.74
C SER A 110 11.39 -8.68 -5.12
N SER A 111 11.03 -7.86 -4.13
CA SER A 111 10.95 -6.41 -4.30
C SER A 111 12.25 -5.85 -4.90
N PRO A 112 12.19 -4.90 -5.86
CA PRO A 112 13.40 -4.30 -6.43
C PRO A 112 14.24 -3.65 -5.33
N ASN A 113 15.56 -3.82 -5.38
CA ASN A 113 16.46 -3.27 -4.36
C ASN A 113 16.27 -1.77 -4.12
N ALA A 114 16.06 -1.00 -5.20
CA ALA A 114 15.77 0.44 -5.12
C ALA A 114 14.55 0.74 -4.25
N MET A 115 13.49 -0.07 -4.34
CA MET A 115 12.32 0.08 -3.47
C MET A 115 12.65 -0.25 -2.02
N ASN A 116 13.37 -1.35 -1.77
CA ASN A 116 13.74 -1.72 -0.41
C ASN A 116 14.61 -0.64 0.25
N TYR A 117 15.51 0.00 -0.50
CA TYR A 117 16.31 1.11 -0.01
C TYR A 117 15.47 2.34 0.33
N MET A 118 14.44 2.64 -0.46
CA MET A 118 13.59 3.82 -0.25
C MET A 118 12.50 3.61 0.79
N PHE A 119 11.74 2.52 0.67
CA PHE A 119 10.50 2.29 1.43
C PHE A 119 10.63 1.19 2.48
N GLY A 120 11.78 0.50 2.54
CA GLY A 120 11.97 -0.68 3.39
C GLY A 120 11.38 -1.97 2.79
N LEU A 121 11.65 -3.09 3.46
CA LEU A 121 11.28 -4.43 2.98
C LEU A 121 9.76 -4.66 2.86
N HIS A 122 8.96 -3.97 3.69
CA HIS A 122 7.50 -4.12 3.74
C HIS A 122 6.74 -3.00 3.01
N SER A 123 7.45 -2.20 2.20
CA SER A 123 6.98 -0.92 1.67
C SER A 123 6.59 0.08 2.77
N TRP A 124 6.34 1.32 2.39
CA TRP A 124 5.93 2.35 3.34
C TRP A 124 4.42 2.25 3.57
N ALA A 125 4.02 2.07 4.82
CA ALA A 125 2.64 2.15 5.29
C ALA A 125 2.57 3.06 6.53
N SER A 126 1.49 3.83 6.66
CA SER A 126 1.32 4.73 7.79
C SER A 126 -0.15 4.97 8.08
N LEU A 127 -0.45 5.27 9.36
CA LEU A 127 -1.73 5.85 9.74
C LEU A 127 -1.83 7.25 9.12
N GLY A 128 -2.97 7.59 8.54
CA GLY A 128 -3.15 8.90 7.97
C GLY A 128 -4.49 9.11 7.27
N ILE A 129 -4.50 10.20 6.52
CA ILE A 129 -5.63 10.67 5.71
C ILE A 129 -5.11 10.87 4.30
N LYS A 130 -5.87 10.42 3.32
CA LYS A 130 -5.64 10.67 1.91
C LYS A 130 -6.89 11.29 1.30
N ILE A 131 -6.69 12.28 0.45
CA ILE A 131 -7.71 12.90 -0.39
C ILE A 131 -7.24 12.77 -1.83
N ASN A 132 -8.11 12.33 -2.71
CA ASN A 132 -7.87 12.30 -4.14
C ASN A 132 -8.87 13.20 -4.86
N GLN A 133 -8.48 13.72 -6.01
CA GLN A 133 -9.35 14.48 -6.89
C GLN A 133 -9.00 14.19 -8.34
N GLU A 134 -9.99 13.78 -9.13
CA GLU A 134 -9.86 13.70 -10.58
C GLU A 134 -9.82 15.11 -11.18
N LEU A 135 -8.88 15.33 -12.09
CA LEU A 135 -8.74 16.61 -12.78
C LEU A 135 -9.54 16.60 -14.09
N PRO A 136 -10.15 17.73 -14.49
CA PRO A 136 -10.98 17.83 -15.69
C PRO A 136 -10.12 17.91 -16.96
N THR A 137 -9.38 16.84 -17.25
CA THR A 137 -8.48 16.73 -18.41
C THR A 137 -9.05 15.79 -19.47
N PRO A 138 -8.68 15.93 -20.75
CA PRO A 138 -9.08 14.99 -21.81
C PRO A 138 -8.54 13.56 -21.62
N TRP A 139 -7.49 13.40 -20.83
CA TRP A 139 -6.95 12.12 -20.39
C TRP A 139 -7.31 11.87 -18.92
N LYS A 140 -7.07 10.65 -18.40
CA LYS A 140 -7.30 10.37 -16.98
C LYS A 140 -6.19 11.01 -16.16
N SER A 141 -6.55 11.95 -15.28
CA SER A 141 -5.60 12.63 -14.40
C SER A 141 -6.15 12.72 -12.99
N ASN A 142 -5.29 12.52 -12.01
CA ASN A 142 -5.64 12.54 -10.59
C ASN A 142 -4.55 13.26 -9.80
N ILE A 143 -4.96 14.17 -8.92
CA ILE A 143 -4.12 14.71 -7.86
C ILE A 143 -4.50 14.03 -6.55
N GLY A 144 -3.48 13.66 -5.77
CA GLY A 144 -3.64 13.04 -4.46
C GLY A 144 -2.83 13.78 -3.41
N MET A 145 -3.40 13.92 -2.23
CA MET A 145 -2.77 14.56 -1.07
C MET A 145 -2.91 13.63 0.13
N ASN A 146 -1.83 13.45 0.89
CA ASN A 146 -1.81 12.58 2.06
C ASN A 146 -1.15 13.30 3.22
N ILE A 147 -1.69 13.10 4.43
CA ILE A 147 -1.06 13.45 5.70
C ILE A 147 -0.90 12.15 6.49
N LEU A 148 0.33 11.83 6.86
CA LEU A 148 0.74 10.52 7.35
C LEU A 148 1.52 10.68 8.66
N GLN A 149 1.25 9.81 9.64
CA GLN A 149 1.92 9.83 10.94
C GLN A 149 3.43 9.57 10.84
N ASN A 150 3.85 8.64 9.98
CA ASN A 150 5.25 8.23 9.84
C ASN A 150 5.85 8.79 8.54
N GLY A 151 7.18 8.82 8.44
CA GLY A 151 7.95 9.18 7.24
C GLY A 151 8.40 7.98 6.41
N VAL A 152 8.82 8.23 5.17
CA VAL A 152 9.38 7.22 4.27
C VAL A 152 10.61 6.57 4.90
N GLY A 153 10.69 5.23 4.88
CA GLY A 153 11.82 4.49 5.42
C GLY A 153 11.90 4.48 6.96
N GLU A 154 10.92 5.06 7.65
CA GLU A 154 10.73 4.79 9.08
C GLU A 154 10.10 3.39 9.22
N GLY A 155 10.93 2.40 9.55
CA GLY A 155 10.43 1.08 9.95
C GLY A 155 9.85 1.15 11.35
N MET A 156 8.76 0.42 11.59
CA MET A 156 8.38 0.10 12.97
C MET A 156 9.35 -0.97 13.49
N ASN A 157 10.28 -0.56 14.36
CA ASN A 157 11.03 -1.53 15.17
C ASN A 157 10.04 -2.18 16.15
N MET A 158 9.59 -3.40 15.85
CA MET A 158 8.75 -4.20 16.75
C MET A 158 9.53 -5.21 17.59
N GLN A 159 10.86 -5.16 17.61
CA GLN A 159 11.66 -5.92 18.55
C GLN A 159 12.48 -4.99 19.45
N SER A 160 11.98 -4.82 20.68
CA SER A 160 12.88 -4.56 21.81
C SER A 160 13.82 -5.75 21.93
N HIS A 161 15.12 -5.46 22.03
CA HIS A 161 16.28 -6.34 22.28
C HIS A 161 16.94 -6.99 21.04
N SER A 162 17.85 -6.23 20.40
CA SER A 162 18.96 -6.78 19.61
C SER A 162 20.27 -6.16 20.10
N HIS A 163 21.20 -7.00 20.54
CA HIS A 163 22.60 -6.62 20.79
C HIS A 163 23.39 -6.88 19.50
N GLY A 164 23.37 -5.91 18.59
CA GLY A 164 24.10 -5.97 17.33
C GLY A 164 23.74 -4.76 16.48
N LEU A 165 24.75 -3.89 16.24
CA LEU A 165 24.72 -2.64 15.48
C LEU A 165 23.32 -2.08 15.19
N SER A 166 22.84 -1.24 16.11
CA SER A 166 21.55 -0.54 15.97
C SER A 166 21.45 0.20 14.64
N PRO A 167 20.48 -0.10 13.77
CA PRO A 167 20.01 0.90 12.84
C PRO A 167 19.31 1.96 13.69
N THR A 168 20.01 3.05 13.94
CA THR A 168 19.50 4.21 14.65
C THR A 168 18.37 4.81 13.81
N TYR A 169 17.13 4.47 14.12
CA TYR A 169 15.98 5.32 13.85
C TYR A 169 15.18 5.42 15.14
N VAL A 170 15.70 6.27 16.04
CA VAL A 170 14.89 6.86 17.09
C VAL A 170 13.84 7.71 16.38
N ASP A 171 12.58 7.37 16.60
CA ASP A 171 11.38 8.14 16.27
C ASP A 171 11.47 9.47 17.05
N SER A 172 12.24 10.44 16.53
CA SER A 172 12.64 11.66 17.28
C SER A 172 12.08 12.96 16.70
N VAL A 173 11.10 12.90 15.80
CA VAL A 173 10.50 14.12 15.24
C VAL A 173 9.00 14.10 15.49
N ASP A 174 8.52 15.03 16.31
CA ASP A 174 7.11 15.39 16.35
C ASP A 174 6.66 15.85 14.95
N GLY A 175 5.45 15.47 14.54
CA GLY A 175 4.83 15.94 13.30
C GLY A 175 4.45 14.84 12.31
N PHE A 176 3.86 15.29 11.21
CA PHE A 176 3.35 14.45 10.13
C PHE A 176 4.23 14.55 8.88
N SER A 177 4.22 13.50 8.07
CA SER A 177 4.67 13.55 6.69
C SER A 177 3.51 13.93 5.78
N SER A 178 3.80 14.69 4.75
CA SER A 178 2.89 15.04 3.68
C SER A 178 3.35 14.41 2.37
N LEU A 179 2.39 14.03 1.53
CA LEU A 179 2.65 13.54 0.17
C LEU A 179 1.66 14.17 -0.79
N ILE A 180 2.17 14.72 -1.88
CA ILE A 180 1.41 15.15 -3.05
C ILE A 180 1.77 14.26 -4.23
N THR A 181 0.76 13.74 -4.93
CA THR A 181 0.94 12.94 -6.14
C THR A 181 0.14 13.55 -7.28
N LEU A 182 0.70 13.59 -8.48
CA LEU A 182 -0.02 13.89 -9.71
C LEU A 182 0.17 12.70 -10.66
N LYS A 183 -0.91 12.02 -11.01
CA LYS A 183 -0.88 10.81 -11.85
C LYS A 183 -1.71 11.02 -13.10
N ASN A 184 -1.12 10.73 -14.26
CA ASN A 184 -1.74 10.85 -15.56
C ASN A 184 -1.70 9.49 -16.26
N GLN A 185 -2.78 9.14 -16.95
CA GLN A 185 -2.88 8.00 -17.84
C GLN A 185 -3.37 8.46 -19.21
N PHE A 186 -2.56 8.18 -20.23
CA PHE A 186 -2.84 8.45 -21.64
C PHE A 186 -3.15 7.13 -22.34
N ASN A 187 -4.33 7.06 -22.95
CA ASN A 187 -4.65 5.99 -23.90
C ASN A 187 -4.07 6.41 -25.25
N LEU A 188 -3.06 5.68 -25.72
CA LEU A 188 -2.39 5.94 -26.99
C LEU A 188 -3.03 5.10 -28.09
N TYR A 189 -2.65 5.34 -29.35
CA TYR A 189 -3.18 4.59 -30.48
C TYR A 189 -2.95 3.07 -30.34
N GLY A 190 -4.00 2.28 -30.61
CA GLY A 190 -4.04 0.84 -30.37
C GLY A 190 -4.29 0.48 -28.90
N ASP A 191 -3.80 -0.67 -28.45
CA ASP A 191 -3.94 -1.14 -27.06
C ASP A 191 -2.77 -0.69 -26.15
N LYS A 192 -2.27 0.52 -26.40
CA LYS A 192 -1.12 1.10 -25.69
C LYS A 192 -1.58 2.11 -24.64
N ILE A 193 -1.00 2.01 -23.44
CA ILE A 193 -1.32 2.91 -22.33
C ILE A 193 -0.01 3.43 -21.74
N LEU A 194 0.09 4.74 -21.58
CA LEU A 194 1.19 5.40 -20.89
C LEU A 194 0.71 6.00 -19.57
N PHE A 195 1.38 5.67 -18.48
CA PHE A 195 1.20 6.29 -17.18
C PHE A 195 2.41 7.17 -16.88
N VAL A 196 2.16 8.36 -16.35
CA VAL A 196 3.17 9.30 -15.88
C VAL A 196 2.75 9.85 -14.52
N GLY A 197 3.62 9.72 -13.52
CA GLY A 197 3.42 10.16 -12.16
C GLY A 197 4.48 11.16 -11.72
N LEU A 198 4.09 12.11 -10.88
CA LEU A 198 4.97 12.97 -10.10
C LEU A 198 4.60 12.82 -8.63
N ASN A 199 5.60 12.79 -7.76
CA ASN A 199 5.44 12.58 -6.32
C ASN A 199 6.32 13.59 -5.59
N TYR A 200 5.79 14.20 -4.53
CA TYR A 200 6.52 15.07 -3.63
C TYR A 200 6.16 14.72 -2.19
N ILE A 201 7.17 14.43 -1.38
CA ILE A 201 7.05 14.03 0.02
C ILE A 201 7.85 15.04 0.84
N ASN A 202 7.25 15.51 1.92
CA ASN A 202 7.91 16.41 2.86
C ASN A 202 7.42 16.15 4.28
N GLY A 203 8.32 16.16 5.24
CA GLY A 203 8.01 16.14 6.67
C GLY A 203 8.91 15.19 7.43
N ARG A 204 8.91 15.33 8.76
CA ARG A 204 9.73 14.49 9.66
C ARG A 204 11.21 14.45 9.27
N GLY A 205 11.75 15.60 8.84
CA GLY A 205 13.14 15.76 8.42
C GLY A 205 13.52 15.12 7.08
N LYS A 206 12.53 14.64 6.31
CA LYS A 206 12.75 14.05 4.98
C LYS A 206 12.02 14.85 3.92
N GLU A 207 12.70 15.06 2.79
CA GLU A 207 12.13 15.64 1.58
C GLU A 207 12.53 14.76 0.40
N PHE A 208 11.56 14.41 -0.44
CA PHE A 208 11.78 13.59 -1.62
C PHE A 208 10.83 14.01 -2.74
N SER A 209 11.37 14.19 -3.94
CA SER A 209 10.58 14.40 -5.16
C SER A 209 10.99 13.39 -6.22
N GLY A 210 10.04 12.86 -6.99
CA GLY A 210 10.36 11.91 -8.04
C GLY A 210 9.24 11.75 -9.07
N GLY A 211 9.64 11.43 -10.29
CA GLY A 211 8.74 11.03 -11.36
C GLY A 211 8.74 9.53 -11.58
N ASP A 212 7.61 8.99 -12.03
CA ASP A 212 7.47 7.60 -12.42
C ASP A 212 6.77 7.50 -13.79
N PHE A 213 7.10 6.47 -14.56
CA PHE A 213 6.43 6.19 -15.82
C PHE A 213 6.23 4.70 -16.01
N LYS A 214 5.10 4.31 -16.60
CA LYS A 214 4.79 2.92 -16.96
C LYS A 214 4.19 2.92 -18.35
N PHE A 215 4.75 2.11 -19.24
CA PHE A 215 4.19 1.87 -20.55
C PHE A 215 3.65 0.44 -20.61
N ILE A 216 2.40 0.29 -21.04
CA ILE A 216 1.76 -1.00 -21.26
C ILE A 216 1.42 -1.09 -22.74
N ASN A 217 1.86 -2.17 -23.38
CA ASN A 217 1.40 -2.57 -24.70
C ASN A 217 0.65 -3.89 -24.55
N ARG A 218 -0.69 -3.86 -24.58
CA ARG A 218 -1.48 -5.08 -24.46
C ARG A 218 -1.53 -5.75 -25.84
N ILE A 219 -0.50 -6.51 -26.15
CA ILE A 219 -0.55 -7.40 -27.29
C ILE A 219 -1.40 -8.59 -26.87
N ASN A 220 -2.60 -8.75 -27.44
CA ASN A 220 -3.51 -9.89 -27.22
C ASN A 220 -2.90 -11.20 -27.78
N GLN A 221 -1.80 -11.68 -27.22
CA GLN A 221 -1.18 -12.95 -27.64
C GLN A 221 -1.45 -14.10 -26.67
N PHE A 222 -2.03 -13.84 -25.49
CA PHE A 222 -2.37 -14.87 -24.52
C PHE A 222 -3.75 -14.63 -23.91
N SER A 223 -4.81 -14.84 -24.70
CA SER A 223 -6.08 -15.27 -24.11
C SER A 223 -5.93 -16.74 -23.75
N SER A 224 -5.77 -17.06 -22.47
CA SER A 224 -5.97 -18.44 -22.02
C SER A 224 -7.46 -18.75 -22.13
N TRP A 225 -7.77 -19.79 -22.90
CA TRP A 225 -9.09 -20.42 -23.02
C TRP A 225 -9.61 -20.93 -21.68
#